data_AF-A0A6V7P0T7-F1
#
_entry.id   AF-A0A6V7P0T7-F1
#
_cell.length_a   1.000
_cell.length_b   1.000
_cell.length_c   1.000
_cell.angle_alpha   90.00
_cell.angle_beta   90.00
_cell.angle_gamma   90.00
#
_symmetry.space_group_name_H-M   'P 1'
#
loop_
_entity.id
_entity.type
_entity.pdbx_description
1 polymer ?
#
loop_
_entity_poly.entity_id
_entity_poly.type
_entity_poly.pdbx_seq_one_letter_code
_entity_poly.pdbx_strand_id
1 'polypeptide(L)'
;MLLRTQTMVAAIKLEVMTPPAESSDEGSVAVDFYMPPICSPTVRPGRSAEVAPVISKQLSDVIMSQLQFWDDKLEGPVLNKRKASWIAYLDIYCLNADGSLFDAALVSAVAAFTHLEIPLVSVSDDGRVVTVPGELEGKTKLPLVTR
;
A
#
# COMPACT_ATOMS: atom_id res chain seq x y z
N MET A 1 6.96 37.21 -0.89
CA MET A 1 5.82 36.26 -0.95
C MET A 1 6.43 34.88 -0.83
N LEU A 2 6.48 34.32 0.39
CA LEU A 2 7.05 32.98 0.63
C LEU A 2 6.08 31.96 0.02
N LEU A 3 6.49 31.33 -1.09
CA LEU A 3 5.78 30.17 -1.62
C LEU A 3 6.01 29.03 -0.63
N ARG A 4 5.04 28.80 0.26
CA ARG A 4 5.04 27.61 1.10
C ARG A 4 4.95 26.40 0.18
N THR A 5 5.93 25.52 0.25
CA THR A 5 5.97 24.30 -0.57
C THR A 5 6.00 23.12 0.36
N GLN A 6 5.01 22.25 0.24
CA GLN A 6 5.02 20.99 0.96
C GLN A 6 5.17 19.86 -0.03
N THR A 7 6.16 19.01 0.18
CA THR A 7 6.53 17.96 -0.77
C THR A 7 6.66 16.65 -0.04
N MET A 8 5.95 15.65 -0.54
CA MET A 8 5.88 14.29 -0.02
C MET A 8 6.12 13.34 -1.19
N VAL A 9 6.73 12.19 -0.91
CA VAL A 9 6.85 11.08 -1.85
C VAL A 9 6.24 9.86 -1.19
N ALA A 10 5.28 9.23 -1.86
CA ALA A 10 4.70 7.97 -1.42
C ALA A 10 5.17 6.85 -2.35
N ALA A 11 5.53 5.71 -1.76
CA ALA A 11 5.91 4.50 -2.48
C ALA A 11 5.09 3.34 -1.93
N ILE A 12 4.66 2.45 -2.82
CA ILE A 12 3.95 1.23 -2.44
C ILE A 12 4.76 0.03 -2.90
N LYS A 13 5.07 -0.87 -1.96
CA LYS A 13 5.65 -2.18 -2.24
C LYS A 13 4.60 -3.25 -1.99
N LEU A 14 4.40 -4.14 -2.95
CA LEU A 14 3.48 -5.26 -2.83
C LEU A 14 4.23 -6.56 -2.56
N GLU A 15 3.70 -7.37 -1.65
CA GLU A 15 4.21 -8.71 -1.35
C GLU A 15 3.04 -9.69 -1.21
N VAL A 16 3.25 -10.91 -1.70
CA VAL A 16 2.26 -11.99 -1.53
C VAL A 16 2.56 -12.69 -0.21
N MET A 17 1.56 -12.75 0.65
CA MET A 17 1.62 -13.44 1.94
C MET A 17 0.54 -14.50 2.05
N THR A 18 0.77 -15.50 2.90
CA THR A 18 -0.29 -16.42 3.31
C THR A 18 -1.10 -15.76 4.43
N PRO A 19 -2.40 -15.50 4.23
CA PRO A 19 -3.20 -14.84 5.25
C PRO A 19 -3.40 -15.75 6.48
N PRO A 20 -3.60 -15.18 7.67
CA PRO A 20 -3.99 -15.94 8.85
C PRO A 20 -5.30 -16.68 8.61
N ALA A 21 -5.50 -17.83 9.28
CA ALA A 21 -6.70 -18.65 9.14
C ALA A 21 -8.02 -17.92 9.49
N GLU A 22 -7.93 -16.83 10.27
CA GLU A 22 -9.08 -16.03 10.73
C GLU A 22 -9.49 -14.92 9.75
N SER A 23 -8.63 -14.52 8.81
CA SER A 23 -8.85 -13.41 7.86
C SER A 23 -8.36 -13.78 6.46
N SER A 24 -8.90 -14.90 5.93
CA SER A 24 -8.33 -15.57 4.76
C SER A 24 -8.51 -14.86 3.42
N ASP A 25 -9.42 -13.88 3.34
CA ASP A 25 -9.75 -13.19 2.08
C ASP A 25 -9.29 -11.71 2.05
N GLU A 26 -9.01 -11.08 3.20
CA GLU A 26 -8.74 -9.63 3.22
C GLU A 26 -7.28 -9.30 2.84
N GLY A 27 -7.11 -8.28 2.00
CA GLY A 27 -5.83 -7.62 1.77
C GLY A 27 -5.37 -6.85 3.02
N SER A 28 -4.06 -6.69 3.21
CA SER A 28 -3.51 -5.90 4.33
C SER A 28 -2.69 -4.72 3.85
N VAL A 29 -2.71 -3.63 4.61
CA VAL A 29 -1.88 -2.45 4.34
C VAL A 29 -1.09 -2.08 5.59
N ALA A 30 0.23 -1.99 5.45
CA ALA A 30 1.12 -1.43 6.45
C ALA A 30 1.53 -0.01 6.03
N VAL A 31 1.46 0.96 6.94
CA VAL A 31 1.70 2.37 6.63
C VAL A 31 2.81 2.92 7.52
N ASP A 32 3.87 3.41 6.88
CA ASP A 32 4.99 4.06 7.53
C ASP A 32 5.18 5.50 7.02
N PHE A 33 5.35 6.43 7.95
CA PHE A 33 5.61 7.84 7.65
C PHE A 33 6.99 8.27 8.17
N TYR A 34 7.80 8.84 7.28
CA TYR A 34 9.17 9.22 7.53
C TYR A 34 9.37 10.73 7.39
N MET A 35 10.03 11.32 8.39
CA MET A 35 10.53 12.69 8.36
C MET A 35 12.06 12.68 8.42
N PRO A 36 12.75 12.58 7.28
CA PRO A 36 14.21 12.74 7.23
C PRO A 36 14.64 14.19 7.50
N PRO A 37 15.86 14.46 8.02
CA PRO A 37 16.34 15.82 8.33
C PRO A 37 16.33 16.82 7.17
N ILE A 38 16.28 16.35 5.92
CA ILE A 38 16.16 17.21 4.74
C ILE A 38 14.83 17.98 4.70
N CYS A 39 13.78 17.48 5.36
CA CYS A 39 12.44 18.04 5.25
C CYS A 39 12.21 19.29 6.11
N SER A 40 13.00 19.46 7.17
CA SER A 40 12.92 20.61 8.06
C SER A 40 14.16 20.70 8.95
N PRO A 41 14.69 21.91 9.24
CA PRO A 41 15.79 22.10 10.18
C PRO A 41 15.44 21.72 11.63
N THR A 42 14.16 21.56 11.95
CA THR A 42 13.71 21.11 13.29
C THR A 42 13.90 19.60 13.50
N VAL A 43 14.02 18.84 12.42
CA VAL A 43 14.22 17.38 12.46
C VAL A 43 15.71 17.09 12.57
N ARG A 44 16.12 16.51 13.71
CA ARG A 44 17.54 16.23 13.98
C ARG A 44 17.95 14.84 13.46
N PRO A 45 19.13 14.71 12.85
CA PRO A 45 19.69 13.39 12.52
C PRO A 45 19.79 12.49 13.76
N GLY A 46 19.43 11.21 13.62
CA GLY A 46 19.51 10.21 14.68
C GLY A 46 18.35 10.19 15.68
N ARG A 47 17.44 11.18 15.64
CA ARG A 47 16.20 11.18 16.42
C ARG A 47 15.00 11.24 15.48
N SER A 48 14.10 10.27 15.56
CA SER A 48 12.84 10.33 14.81
C SER A 48 12.00 11.53 15.26
N ALA A 49 11.34 12.20 14.32
CA ALA A 49 10.40 13.27 14.65
C ALA A 49 9.21 12.71 15.44
N GLU A 50 8.87 13.32 16.58
CA GLU A 50 7.80 12.82 17.46
C GLU A 50 6.43 12.76 16.76
N VAL A 51 6.21 13.64 15.78
CA VAL A 51 4.98 13.70 14.98
C VAL A 51 4.88 12.54 13.96
N ALA A 52 6.00 11.94 13.56
CA ALA A 52 6.01 10.92 12.52
C ALA A 52 5.16 9.68 12.86
N PRO A 53 5.31 9.02 14.03
CA PRO A 53 4.46 7.89 14.39
C PRO A 53 2.98 8.27 14.58
N VAL A 54 2.69 9.52 14.96
CA VAL A 54 1.30 10.01 15.08
C VAL A 54 0.64 10.07 13.71
N ILE A 55 1.33 10.66 12.73
CA ILE A 55 0.84 10.74 11.33
C ILE A 55 0.72 9.33 10.73
N SER A 56 1.71 8.45 10.96
CA SER A 56 1.66 7.06 10.51
C SER A 56 0.40 6.34 11.00
N LYS A 57 0.10 6.47 12.30
CA LYS A 57 -1.10 5.87 12.89
C LYS A 57 -2.38 6.47 12.33
N GLN A 58 -2.47 7.80 12.23
CA GLN A 58 -3.67 8.46 11.69
C GLN A 58 -3.94 8.05 10.24
N LEU A 59 -2.89 7.96 9.41
CA LEU A 59 -3.00 7.48 8.03
C LEU A 59 -3.42 6.02 8.00
N SER A 60 -2.82 5.17 8.84
CA SER A 60 -3.22 3.77 8.98
C SER A 60 -4.71 3.67 9.32
N ASP A 61 -5.20 4.39 10.34
CA ASP A 61 -6.60 4.35 10.76
C ASP A 61 -7.54 4.80 9.62
N VAL A 62 -7.19 5.88 8.90
CA VAL A 62 -7.98 6.39 7.77
C VAL A 62 -7.98 5.40 6.60
N ILE A 63 -6.81 4.90 6.19
CA ILE A 63 -6.69 3.97 5.06
C ILE A 63 -7.41 2.66 5.38
N MET A 64 -7.23 2.11 6.59
CA MET A 64 -7.91 0.89 7.05
C MET A 64 -9.42 1.09 7.16
N SER A 65 -9.92 2.27 7.53
CA SER A 65 -11.37 2.54 7.52
C SER A 65 -11.97 2.52 6.11
N GLN A 66 -11.15 2.78 5.09
CA GLN A 66 -11.54 2.77 3.68
C GLN A 66 -11.11 1.48 2.97
N LEU A 67 -10.58 0.48 3.69
CA LEU A 67 -9.98 -0.70 3.08
C LEU A 67 -10.97 -1.52 2.26
N GLN A 68 -12.26 -1.48 2.60
CA GLN A 68 -13.33 -2.11 1.82
C GLN A 68 -13.35 -1.67 0.34
N PHE A 69 -12.87 -0.46 0.04
CA PHE A 69 -12.70 0.03 -1.33
C PHE A 69 -11.45 -0.55 -2.03
N TRP A 70 -10.42 -0.90 -1.26
CA TRP A 70 -9.15 -1.43 -1.74
C TRP A 70 -9.10 -2.96 -1.78
N ASP A 71 -9.96 -3.63 -1.01
CA ASP A 71 -10.09 -5.10 -0.96
C ASP A 71 -10.49 -5.64 -2.33
N ASP A 72 -11.48 -5.03 -2.99
CA ASP A 72 -11.85 -5.37 -4.38
C ASP A 72 -10.66 -5.29 -5.36
N LYS A 73 -9.72 -4.38 -5.11
CA LYS A 73 -8.51 -4.17 -5.93
C LYS A 73 -7.40 -5.18 -5.59
N LEU A 74 -7.27 -5.59 -4.33
CA LEU A 74 -6.24 -6.52 -3.82
C LEU A 74 -6.67 -7.99 -3.90
N GLU A 75 -7.96 -8.31 -3.82
CA GLU A 75 -8.49 -9.68 -3.90
C GLU A 75 -8.61 -10.22 -5.33
N GLY A 76 -8.91 -9.34 -6.29
CA GLY A 76 -9.12 -9.71 -7.69
C GLY A 76 -7.95 -10.45 -8.38
N PRO A 77 -6.68 -10.09 -8.14
CA PRO A 77 -5.52 -10.67 -8.83
C PRO A 77 -4.95 -11.97 -8.22
N VAL A 78 -5.63 -12.65 -7.28
CA VAL A 78 -5.18 -13.95 -6.76
C VAL A 78 -6.11 -15.07 -7.23
N LEU A 79 -5.62 -15.98 -8.08
CA LEU A 79 -6.42 -17.10 -8.60
C LEU A 79 -6.82 -18.13 -7.52
N ASN A 80 -6.05 -18.25 -6.43
CA ASN A 80 -6.28 -19.21 -5.34
C ASN A 80 -6.63 -18.48 -4.03
N LYS A 81 -7.86 -17.95 -3.95
CA LYS A 81 -8.40 -17.04 -2.91
C LYS A 81 -8.41 -17.51 -1.44
N ARG A 82 -7.58 -18.46 -1.03
CA ARG A 82 -7.42 -18.85 0.40
C ARG A 82 -6.01 -19.26 0.78
N LYS A 83 -5.10 -19.31 -0.20
CA LYS A 83 -3.69 -19.68 -0.01
C LYS A 83 -2.79 -18.45 0.00
N ALA A 84 -3.25 -17.32 -0.53
CA ALA A 84 -2.46 -16.11 -0.66
C ALA A 84 -3.35 -14.86 -0.63
N SER A 85 -2.83 -13.81 -0.02
CA SER A 85 -3.36 -12.45 0.03
C SER A 85 -2.21 -11.47 -0.23
N TRP A 86 -2.54 -10.26 -0.67
CA TRP A 86 -1.56 -9.20 -0.86
C TRP A 86 -1.39 -8.38 0.42
N ILE A 87 -0.14 -8.07 0.75
CA ILE A 87 0.19 -6.96 1.64
C ILE A 87 0.77 -5.81 0.83
N ALA A 88 0.28 -4.60 1.07
CA ALA A 88 0.85 -3.37 0.56
C ALA A 88 1.57 -2.62 1.68
N TYR A 89 2.87 -2.37 1.49
CA TYR A 89 3.65 -1.48 2.34
C TYR A 89 3.64 -0.09 1.71
N LEU A 90 2.97 0.85 2.37
CA LEU A 90 2.93 2.25 1.99
C LEU A 90 3.95 3.02 2.82
N ASP A 91 5.01 3.47 2.16
CA ASP A 91 6.01 4.35 2.76
C ASP A 91 5.79 5.77 2.26
N ILE A 92 5.70 6.74 3.18
CA ILE A 92 5.58 8.16 2.85
C ILE A 92 6.76 8.93 3.43
N TYR A 93 7.51 9.60 2.55
CA TYR A 93 8.66 10.41 2.90
C TYR A 93 8.32 11.89 2.75
N CYS A 94 8.44 12.63 3.85
CA CYS A 94 8.40 14.08 3.82
C CYS A 94 9.72 14.63 3.28
N LEU A 95 9.67 15.42 2.20
CA LEU A 95 10.84 16.08 1.60
C LEU A 95 10.90 17.57 1.91
N ASN A 96 9.76 18.22 2.15
CA ASN A 96 9.68 19.60 2.61
C ASN A 96 8.45 19.79 3.50
N ALA A 97 8.64 20.23 4.74
CA ALA A 97 7.59 20.40 5.75
C ALA A 97 7.29 21.90 5.99
N ASP A 98 6.48 22.50 5.09
CA ASP A 98 6.04 23.90 5.21
C ASP A 98 4.50 24.04 5.13
N GLY A 99 3.79 23.15 5.82
CA GLY A 99 2.32 23.14 5.82
C GLY A 99 1.70 22.00 6.62
N SER A 100 0.50 21.57 6.21
CA SER A 100 -0.25 20.47 6.83
C SER A 100 0.35 19.11 6.48
N LEU A 101 1.12 18.52 7.41
CA LEU A 101 1.75 17.20 7.25
C LEU A 101 0.75 16.10 6.88
N PHE A 102 -0.39 16.07 7.58
CA PHE A 102 -1.39 15.04 7.39
C PHE A 102 -2.06 15.13 6.01
N ASP A 103 -2.50 16.32 5.60
CA ASP A 103 -3.22 16.47 4.32
C ASP A 103 -2.33 16.12 3.12
N ALA A 104 -1.07 16.59 3.13
CA ALA A 104 -0.14 16.27 2.05
C ALA A 104 0.22 14.78 2.01
N ALA A 105 0.36 14.15 3.18
CA ALA A 105 0.62 12.71 3.26
C ALA A 105 -0.57 11.89 2.77
N LEU A 106 -1.80 12.26 3.16
CA LEU A 106 -3.03 11.60 2.73
C LEU A 106 -3.22 11.70 1.20
N VAL A 107 -3.05 12.89 0.62
CA VAL A 107 -3.13 13.08 -0.84
C VAL A 107 -2.07 12.24 -1.56
N SER A 108 -0.86 12.16 -1.02
CA SER A 108 0.23 11.35 -1.60
C SER A 108 -0.08 9.85 -1.54
N ALA A 109 -0.63 9.38 -0.42
CA ALA A 109 -1.06 8.00 -0.25
C ALA A 109 -2.16 7.63 -1.26
N VAL A 110 -3.21 8.44 -1.36
CA VAL A 110 -4.31 8.23 -2.31
C VAL A 110 -3.80 8.25 -3.75
N ALA A 111 -2.91 9.18 -4.08
CA ALA A 111 -2.31 9.25 -5.41
C ALA A 111 -1.49 7.99 -5.73
N ALA A 112 -0.69 7.49 -4.79
CA ALA A 112 0.09 6.26 -4.96
C ALA A 112 -0.83 5.05 -5.17
N PHE A 113 -1.87 4.88 -4.35
CA PHE A 113 -2.81 3.77 -4.52
C PHE A 113 -3.65 3.86 -5.81
N THR A 114 -3.94 5.08 -6.27
CA THR A 114 -4.66 5.30 -7.53
C THR A 114 -3.82 4.84 -8.73
N HIS A 115 -2.51 5.11 -8.72
CA HIS A 115 -1.58 4.69 -9.78
C HIS A 115 -1.00 3.28 -9.56
N LEU A 116 -1.36 2.61 -8.47
CA LEU A 116 -0.90 1.26 -8.17
C LEU A 116 -1.48 0.25 -9.17
N GLU A 117 -0.59 -0.46 -9.87
CA GLU A 117 -0.90 -1.60 -10.71
C GLU A 117 -0.54 -2.89 -9.96
N ILE A 118 -1.52 -3.75 -9.72
CA ILE A 118 -1.32 -5.02 -9.01
C ILE A 118 -1.23 -6.13 -10.05
N PRO A 119 -0.11 -6.88 -10.12
CA PRO A 119 0.03 -7.96 -11.07
C PRO A 119 -0.86 -9.15 -10.70
N LEU A 120 -1.44 -9.80 -11.71
CA LEU A 120 -2.13 -11.07 -11.54
C LEU A 120 -1.13 -12.16 -11.14
N VAL A 121 -1.38 -12.84 -10.02
CA VAL A 121 -0.52 -13.91 -9.50
C VAL A 121 -1.28 -15.21 -9.32
N SER A 122 -0.62 -16.31 -9.68
CA SER A 122 -1.06 -17.66 -9.38
C SER A 122 -0.09 -18.30 -8.39
N VAL A 123 -0.63 -19.00 -7.40
CA VAL A 123 0.17 -19.75 -6.44
C VAL A 123 0.08 -21.22 -6.79
N SER A 124 1.19 -21.81 -7.23
CA SER A 124 1.27 -23.25 -7.50
C SER A 124 1.15 -24.06 -6.21
N ASP A 125 0.82 -25.35 -6.32
CA ASP A 125 0.68 -26.23 -5.15
C ASP A 125 1.97 -26.40 -4.33
N ASP A 126 3.13 -26.14 -4.95
CA ASP A 126 4.44 -26.11 -4.29
C ASP A 126 4.75 -24.79 -3.55
N GLY A 127 3.77 -23.88 -3.44
CA GLY A 127 3.92 -22.59 -2.76
C GLY A 127 4.67 -21.51 -3.56
N ARG A 128 5.00 -21.79 -4.83
CA ARG A 128 5.63 -20.80 -5.72
C ARG A 128 4.61 -19.80 -6.25
N VAL A 129 4.94 -18.52 -6.14
CA VAL A 129 4.17 -17.43 -6.74
C VAL A 129 4.69 -17.20 -8.15
N VAL A 130 3.78 -17.30 -9.13
CA VAL A 130 4.08 -17.04 -10.55
C VAL A 130 3.19 -15.90 -11.01
N THR A 131 3.80 -14.83 -11.53
CA THR A 131 3.09 -13.75 -12.20
C THR A 131 2.51 -14.28 -13.50
N VAL A 132 1.20 -14.11 -13.69
CA VAL A 132 0.53 -14.51 -14.92
C VAL A 132 0.45 -13.26 -15.80
N PRO A 133 1.05 -13.28 -17.02
CA PRO A 133 0.83 -12.20 -17.97
C PRO A 133 -0.61 -12.30 -18.47
N GLY A 134 -1.51 -11.54 -17.87
CA GLY A 134 -2.89 -11.39 -18.28
C GLY A 134 -3.40 -10.02 -17.86
N GLU A 135 -3.82 -9.21 -18.82
CA GLU A 135 -4.64 -8.03 -18.53
C GLU A 135 -5.90 -8.49 -17.80
N LEU A 136 -6.28 -7.76 -16.75
CA LEU A 136 -7.62 -7.83 -16.17
C LEU A 136 -8.63 -7.19 -17.14
N GLU A 137 -8.71 -7.69 -18.37
CA GLU A 137 -9.84 -7.41 -19.25
C GLU A 137 -11.03 -8.25 -18.80
N GLY A 138 -12.14 -7.54 -18.57
CA GLY A 138 -13.36 -8.12 -18.04
C GLY A 138 -13.91 -9.29 -18.85
N LYS A 139 -14.61 -10.17 -18.13
CA LYS A 139 -15.60 -11.12 -18.61
C LYS A 139 -15.10 -12.36 -19.39
N THR A 140 -15.14 -13.46 -18.64
CA THR A 140 -15.71 -14.77 -19.00
C THR A 140 -14.86 -15.78 -19.80
N LYS A 141 -14.83 -17.01 -19.23
CA LYS A 141 -14.45 -18.32 -19.79
C LYS A 141 -12.92 -18.53 -19.83
N LEU A 142 -12.36 -19.54 -19.18
CA LEU A 142 -12.67 -20.96 -19.38
C LEU A 142 -12.32 -21.81 -18.14
N PRO A 143 -12.96 -22.98 -17.96
CA PRO A 143 -12.67 -23.91 -16.88
C PRO A 143 -11.41 -24.71 -17.23
N LEU A 144 -10.56 -24.97 -16.25
CA LEU A 144 -9.58 -26.06 -16.36
C LEU A 144 -9.66 -26.91 -15.10
N VAL A 145 -10.60 -27.86 -15.14
CA VAL A 145 -10.57 -29.08 -14.34
C VAL A 145 -9.99 -30.18 -15.22
N THR A 146 -9.13 -31.01 -14.59
CA THR A 146 -8.59 -32.33 -15.01
C THR A 146 -7.58 -32.34 -16.15
N ARG A 147 -6.44 -33.03 -16.02
CA ARG A 147 -6.29 -34.41 -15.51
C ARG A 147 -4.88 -34.66 -14.99
#